data_AF-A0A973J7B1-F1
#
_entry.id   AF-A0A973J7B1-F1
#
_cell.length_a   1.000
_cell.length_b   1.000
_cell.length_c   1.000
_cell.angle_alpha   90.00
_cell.angle_beta   90.00
_cell.angle_gamma   90.00
#
_symmetry.space_group_name_H-M   'P 1'
#
loop_
_entity.id
_entity.type
_entity.pdbx_description
1 polymer ?
#
loop_
_entity_poly.entity_id
_entity_poly.type
_entity_poly.pdbx_seq_one_letter_code
_entity_poly.pdbx_strand_id
1 'polypeptide(L)'
;MRSGVLAARNGHRSAARDLFLALSRTYPGEVRAWLGLAGAAASVEEQCEALKRVIALEPDHPLARQTLAQLVGSPPAEPAPLPEPIVVPLALAPVLTPTHTVSVELEPHAPPDLPAPPRQRFPLMNRIALGTIGLLTLAILALLGANATGFRQRSATPAPLPSPIFQTVVVAVPSRTPAPLSPVVAVASPIRPVATAPAGLSPAPALPAATSSAQTGLPLGTLIEVDGWSITLLRPDHALILDGSIGDLRPSGHFVLALMAISNNSADPRLIPADLLTLVDSDGRQYRPTPKASTAYLALYKRGEHGDLALEDRLTAHSGMRSVPILFDVPSDADGLMLIIANSGSAGWAIDDTAAPPVNVGP
;
A
#
# COMPACT_ATOMS: atom_id res chain seq x y z
N MET A 1 -1.23 -11.97 17.41
CA MET A 1 -1.84 -12.33 16.10
C MET A 1 -0.85 -12.24 14.95
N ARG A 2 -0.34 -11.05 14.59
CA ARG A 2 0.61 -10.87 13.47
C ARG A 2 1.88 -11.73 13.59
N SER A 3 2.44 -11.84 14.80
CA SER A 3 3.60 -12.68 15.10
C SER A 3 3.38 -14.18 14.82
N GLY A 4 2.19 -14.72 15.10
CA GLY A 4 1.86 -16.14 14.85
C GLY A 4 1.75 -16.46 13.35
N VAL A 5 1.15 -15.55 12.57
CA VAL A 5 1.04 -15.71 11.10
C VAL A 5 2.41 -15.64 10.44
N LEU A 6 3.27 -14.74 10.90
CA LEU A 6 4.65 -14.62 10.41
C LEU A 6 5.48 -15.87 10.73
N ALA A 7 5.38 -16.40 11.96
CA ALA A 7 6.08 -17.63 12.34
C ALA A 7 5.65 -18.83 11.47
N ALA A 8 4.35 -18.97 11.18
CA ALA A 8 3.84 -20.04 10.31
C ALA A 8 4.35 -19.93 8.87
N ARG A 9 4.43 -18.69 8.33
CA ARG A 9 4.94 -18.43 6.97
C ARG A 9 6.45 -18.69 6.85
N ASN A 10 7.21 -18.43 7.91
CA ASN A 10 8.66 -18.66 7.95
C ASN A 10 9.03 -20.13 8.24
N GLY A 11 8.10 -21.08 8.14
CA GLY A 11 8.34 -22.51 8.40
C GLY A 11 8.42 -22.89 9.88
N HIS A 12 8.33 -21.93 10.81
CA HIS A 12 8.39 -22.15 12.26
C HIS A 12 7.03 -22.56 12.82
N ARG A 13 6.49 -23.70 12.36
CA ARG A 13 5.14 -24.16 12.71
C ARG A 13 4.93 -24.39 14.22
N SER A 14 5.94 -24.93 14.92
CA SER A 14 5.86 -25.16 16.37
C SER A 14 5.73 -23.85 17.16
N ALA A 15 6.57 -22.86 16.86
CA ALA A 15 6.50 -21.54 17.49
C ALA A 15 5.18 -20.81 17.19
N ALA A 16 4.69 -20.91 15.94
CA ALA A 16 3.39 -20.38 15.57
C ALA A 16 2.25 -21.03 16.37
N ARG A 17 2.29 -22.36 16.51
CA ARG A 17 1.32 -23.14 17.29
C ARG A 17 1.28 -22.69 18.74
N ASP A 18 2.44 -22.60 19.40
CA ASP A 18 2.51 -22.21 20.82
C ASP A 18 1.95 -20.78 21.03
N LEU A 19 2.20 -19.88 20.07
CA LEU A 19 1.68 -18.52 20.10
C LEU A 19 0.15 -18.48 19.90
N PHE A 20 -0.40 -19.23 18.94
CA PHE A 20 -1.85 -19.31 18.74
C PHE A 20 -2.57 -20.00 19.90
N LEU A 21 -1.93 -20.99 20.51
CA LEU A 21 -2.45 -21.68 21.69
C LEU A 21 -2.46 -20.75 22.91
N ALA A 22 -1.43 -19.92 23.10
CA ALA A 22 -1.45 -18.88 24.12
C ALA A 22 -2.56 -17.85 23.85
N LEU A 23 -2.73 -17.42 22.59
CA LEU A 23 -3.79 -16.47 22.22
C LEU A 23 -5.20 -17.04 22.42
N SER A 24 -5.43 -18.32 22.12
CA SER A 24 -6.75 -18.95 22.29
C SER A 24 -7.12 -19.13 23.75
N ARG A 25 -6.14 -19.27 24.65
CA ARG A 25 -6.35 -19.27 26.11
C ARG A 25 -6.71 -17.88 26.63
N THR A 26 -6.01 -16.84 26.17
CA THR A 26 -6.27 -15.46 26.61
C THR A 26 -7.56 -14.89 26.01
N TYR A 27 -7.86 -15.24 24.75
CA TYR A 27 -9.01 -14.74 23.99
C TYR A 27 -9.84 -15.89 23.42
N PRO A 28 -10.59 -16.63 24.26
CA PRO A 28 -11.31 -17.83 23.83
C PRO A 28 -12.43 -17.56 22.82
N GLY A 29 -12.95 -16.33 22.75
CA GLY A 29 -13.99 -15.91 21.79
C GLY A 29 -13.47 -15.44 20.44
N GLU A 30 -12.14 -15.35 20.25
CA GLU A 30 -11.57 -14.81 19.01
C GLU A 30 -11.43 -15.92 17.94
N VAL A 31 -12.31 -15.91 16.94
CA VAL A 31 -12.35 -16.90 15.85
C VAL A 31 -11.00 -17.03 15.13
N ARG A 32 -10.32 -15.91 14.91
CA ARG A 32 -9.04 -15.88 14.18
C ARG A 32 -7.94 -16.66 14.91
N ALA A 33 -7.98 -16.73 16.25
CA ALA A 33 -6.94 -17.40 17.04
C ALA A 33 -7.05 -18.92 16.84
N TRP A 34 -8.27 -19.41 16.84
CA TRP A 34 -8.59 -20.81 16.56
C TRP A 34 -8.32 -21.21 15.12
N LEU A 35 -8.59 -20.35 14.13
CA LEU A 35 -8.20 -20.60 12.74
C LEU A 35 -6.67 -20.64 12.57
N GLY A 36 -5.95 -19.74 13.23
CA GLY A 36 -4.48 -19.75 13.26
C GLY A 36 -3.92 -21.03 13.87
N LEU A 37 -4.50 -21.49 14.98
CA LEU A 37 -4.15 -22.76 15.62
C LEU A 37 -4.42 -23.95 14.70
N ALA A 38 -5.57 -23.98 14.01
CA ALA A 38 -5.89 -25.03 13.04
C ALA A 38 -4.88 -25.10 11.88
N GLY A 39 -4.34 -23.96 11.43
CA GLY A 39 -3.31 -23.92 10.40
C GLY A 39 -1.91 -24.33 10.87
N ALA A 40 -1.61 -24.14 12.16
CA ALA A 40 -0.33 -24.47 12.78
C ALA A 40 -0.33 -25.79 13.57
N ALA A 41 -1.47 -26.50 13.59
CA ALA A 41 -1.66 -27.74 14.35
C ALA A 41 -0.63 -28.80 13.97
N ALA A 42 -0.13 -29.54 14.96
CA ALA A 42 0.84 -30.61 14.75
C ALA A 42 0.19 -31.94 14.38
N SER A 43 -1.12 -32.08 14.60
CA SER A 43 -1.89 -33.28 14.31
C SER A 43 -3.25 -32.96 13.71
N VAL A 44 -3.83 -33.93 13.00
CA VAL A 44 -5.19 -33.84 12.44
C VAL A 44 -6.24 -33.72 13.54
N GLU A 45 -6.00 -34.32 14.71
CA GLU A 45 -6.89 -34.23 15.86
C GLU A 45 -6.93 -32.81 16.43
N GLU A 46 -5.76 -32.20 16.65
CA GLU A 46 -5.62 -30.81 17.10
C GLU A 46 -6.25 -29.83 16.09
N GLN A 47 -6.04 -30.08 14.79
CA GLN A 47 -6.67 -29.29 13.73
C GLN A 47 -8.21 -29.40 13.77
N CYS A 48 -8.73 -30.62 13.93
CA CYS A 48 -10.17 -30.84 14.06
C CYS A 48 -10.76 -30.15 15.30
N GLU A 49 -10.09 -30.21 16.45
CA GLU A 49 -10.55 -29.56 17.67
C GLU A 49 -10.63 -28.03 17.50
N ALA A 50 -9.57 -27.43 16.96
CA ALA A 50 -9.52 -26.00 16.70
C ALA A 50 -10.65 -25.56 15.73
N LEU A 51 -10.91 -26.32 14.67
CA LEU A 51 -12.01 -26.05 13.73
C LEU A 51 -13.40 -26.23 14.35
N LYS A 52 -13.59 -27.21 15.25
CA LYS A 52 -14.85 -27.35 16.01
C LYS A 52 -15.10 -26.13 16.89
N ARG A 53 -14.06 -25.56 17.51
CA ARG A 53 -14.17 -24.31 18.28
C ARG A 53 -14.55 -23.12 17.41
N VAL A 54 -13.99 -23.01 16.20
CA VAL A 54 -14.41 -21.97 15.24
C VAL A 54 -15.89 -22.08 14.91
N ILE A 55 -16.39 -23.27 14.59
CA ILE A 55 -17.81 -23.49 14.25
C ILE A 55 -18.72 -23.24 15.47
N ALA A 56 -18.26 -23.54 16.69
CA ALA A 56 -19.01 -23.25 17.90
C ALA A 56 -19.16 -21.73 18.15
N LEU A 57 -18.16 -20.93 17.78
CA LEU A 57 -18.20 -19.47 17.87
C LEU A 57 -18.98 -18.84 16.71
N GLU A 58 -18.80 -19.36 15.49
CA GLU A 58 -19.39 -18.85 14.26
C GLU A 58 -19.91 -20.02 13.39
N PRO A 59 -21.19 -20.41 13.57
CA PRO A 59 -21.78 -21.59 12.92
C PRO A 59 -21.77 -21.55 11.38
N ASP A 60 -21.79 -20.34 10.81
CA ASP A 60 -21.88 -20.11 9.37
C ASP A 60 -20.51 -19.94 8.69
N HIS A 61 -19.40 -20.15 9.41
CA HIS A 61 -18.07 -19.96 8.84
C HIS A 61 -17.76 -21.01 7.75
N PRO A 62 -17.72 -20.64 6.45
CA PRO A 62 -17.73 -21.60 5.36
C PRO A 62 -16.43 -22.42 5.27
N LEU A 63 -15.29 -21.77 5.49
CA LEU A 63 -13.97 -22.40 5.43
C LEU A 63 -13.81 -23.52 6.47
N ALA A 64 -14.19 -23.26 7.73
CA ALA A 64 -14.03 -24.21 8.81
C ALA A 64 -14.87 -25.48 8.60
N ARG A 65 -16.11 -25.31 8.10
CA ARG A 65 -16.99 -26.43 7.73
C ARG A 65 -16.40 -27.27 6.60
N GLN A 66 -15.87 -26.61 5.57
CA GLN A 66 -15.27 -27.29 4.43
C GLN A 66 -14.02 -28.08 4.86
N THR A 67 -13.11 -27.48 5.62
CA THR A 67 -11.88 -28.15 6.07
C THR A 67 -12.18 -29.29 7.03
N LEU A 68 -13.13 -29.13 7.96
CA LEU A 68 -13.53 -30.20 8.87
C LEU A 68 -14.18 -31.38 8.12
N ALA A 69 -15.02 -31.12 7.11
CA ALA A 69 -15.59 -32.17 6.28
C ALA A 69 -14.53 -32.96 5.50
N GLN A 70 -13.46 -32.29 5.04
CA GLN A 70 -12.34 -32.96 4.37
C GLN A 70 -11.56 -33.87 5.34
N LEU A 71 -11.25 -33.39 6.53
CA LEU A 71 -10.48 -34.16 7.52
C LEU A 71 -11.25 -35.36 8.08
N VAL A 72 -12.57 -35.24 8.24
CA VAL A 72 -13.43 -36.33 8.71
C VAL A 72 -13.73 -37.33 7.59
N GLY A 73 -13.75 -36.89 6.34
CA GLY A 73 -14.00 -37.72 5.15
C GLY A 73 -12.78 -38.50 4.65
N SER A 74 -11.57 -38.13 5.06
CA SER A 74 -10.34 -38.86 4.73
C SER A 74 -10.10 -39.98 5.75
N PRO A 75 -10.09 -41.26 5.33
CA PRO A 75 -9.65 -42.34 6.21
C PRO A 75 -8.19 -42.12 6.62
N PRO A 76 -7.81 -42.44 7.87
CA PRO A 76 -6.42 -42.29 8.32
C PRO A 76 -5.51 -43.07 7.39
N ALA A 77 -4.58 -42.36 6.74
CA ALA A 77 -3.51 -42.98 5.97
C ALA A 77 -2.68 -43.80 6.95
N GLU A 78 -2.87 -45.11 6.88
CA GLU A 78 -2.10 -46.12 7.59
C GLU A 78 -0.60 -45.84 7.33
N PRO A 79 0.24 -45.78 8.38
CA PRO A 79 1.66 -45.51 8.23
C PRO A 79 2.28 -46.60 7.36
N ALA A 80 2.71 -46.21 6.16
CA ALA A 80 3.45 -47.10 5.26
C ALA A 80 4.67 -47.67 6.01
N PRO A 81 4.89 -48.99 5.99
CA PRO A 81 6.05 -49.59 6.63
C PRO A 81 7.33 -49.05 5.98
N LEU A 82 8.32 -48.78 6.85
CA LEU A 82 9.64 -48.27 6.51
C LEU A 82 10.29 -49.11 5.38
N PRO A 83 10.90 -48.49 4.35
CA PRO A 83 11.69 -49.23 3.38
C PRO A 83 12.91 -49.84 4.07
N GLU A 84 13.03 -51.16 4.00
CA GLU A 84 14.22 -51.88 4.46
C GLU A 84 15.48 -51.38 3.73
N PRO A 85 16.64 -51.35 4.41
CA PRO A 85 17.90 -50.91 3.81
C PRO A 85 18.34 -51.90 2.72
N ILE A 86 18.28 -51.46 1.46
CA ILE A 86 18.89 -52.19 0.35
C ILE A 86 20.42 -52.14 0.54
N VAL A 87 20.97 -53.25 1.03
CA VAL A 87 22.39 -53.55 1.01
C VAL A 87 22.78 -53.84 -0.44
N VAL A 88 23.36 -52.86 -1.14
CA VAL A 88 24.03 -53.12 -2.43
C VAL A 88 25.51 -53.43 -2.13
N PRO A 89 26.02 -54.62 -2.51
CA PRO A 89 27.41 -54.98 -2.23
C PRO A 89 28.37 -54.27 -3.18
N LEU A 90 29.43 -53.73 -2.57
CA LEU A 90 30.60 -53.12 -3.17
C LEU A 90 31.39 -54.16 -3.99
N ALA A 91 31.36 -54.09 -5.31
CA ALA A 91 32.22 -54.87 -6.20
C ALA A 91 33.34 -53.96 -6.78
N LEU A 92 34.57 -54.24 -6.39
CA LEU A 92 35.81 -53.67 -6.91
C LEU A 92 36.01 -54.04 -8.41
N ALA A 93 36.26 -53.01 -9.25
CA ALA A 93 37.29 -52.83 -10.31
C ALA A 93 37.76 -54.04 -11.20
N PRO A 94 38.25 -53.86 -12.46
CA PRO A 94 39.12 -52.75 -12.90
C PRO A 94 39.04 -52.23 -14.38
N VAL A 95 39.58 -51.02 -14.56
CA VAL A 95 40.43 -50.46 -15.66
C VAL A 95 40.44 -51.14 -17.05
N LEU A 96 40.18 -50.37 -18.12
CA LEU A 96 41.09 -50.06 -19.25
C LEU A 96 40.41 -49.14 -20.31
N THR A 97 41.08 -48.02 -20.63
CA THR A 97 40.87 -47.01 -21.71
C THR A 97 41.06 -47.58 -23.14
N PRO A 98 41.06 -46.79 -24.25
CA PRO A 98 40.16 -45.72 -24.75
C PRO A 98 39.77 -45.97 -26.24
N THR A 99 39.25 -44.94 -26.94
CA THR A 99 39.14 -44.77 -28.42
C THR A 99 37.79 -45.11 -29.04
N HIS A 100 36.99 -44.08 -29.33
CA HIS A 100 36.28 -43.98 -30.61
C HIS A 100 35.94 -42.52 -30.91
N THR A 101 36.70 -41.97 -31.85
CA THR A 101 36.37 -40.79 -32.63
C THR A 101 35.09 -41.09 -33.39
N VAL A 102 34.00 -40.36 -33.11
CA VAL A 102 32.81 -40.32 -33.96
C VAL A 102 32.60 -38.86 -34.35
N SER A 103 32.99 -38.55 -35.58
CA SER A 103 32.50 -37.39 -36.32
C SER A 103 30.99 -37.55 -36.50
N VAL A 104 30.19 -36.58 -36.04
CA VAL A 104 28.79 -36.46 -36.45
C VAL A 104 28.62 -35.16 -37.22
N GLU A 105 28.31 -35.39 -38.48
CA GLU A 105 27.80 -34.51 -39.53
C GLU A 105 26.76 -33.51 -39.02
N LEU A 106 26.90 -32.26 -39.46
CA LEU A 106 26.04 -31.14 -39.14
C LEU A 106 24.73 -31.22 -39.97
N GLU A 107 23.68 -31.85 -39.43
CA GLU A 107 22.31 -31.73 -39.96
C GLU A 107 21.60 -30.49 -39.37
N PRO A 108 20.96 -29.63 -40.20
CA PRO A 108 20.22 -28.48 -39.72
C PRO A 108 18.87 -28.92 -39.14
N HIS A 109 18.82 -29.07 -37.81
CA HIS A 109 17.60 -29.40 -37.07
C HIS A 109 16.59 -28.24 -37.11
N ALA A 110 15.40 -28.57 -37.60
CA ALA A 110 14.20 -27.73 -37.53
C ALA A 110 13.85 -27.37 -36.07
N PRO A 111 13.25 -26.19 -35.82
CA PRO A 111 12.90 -25.76 -34.47
C PRO A 111 11.84 -26.70 -33.84
N PRO A 112 11.98 -27.06 -32.56
CA PRO A 112 11.03 -27.94 -31.88
C PRO A 112 9.68 -27.24 -31.69
N ASP A 113 8.61 -27.97 -32.00
CA ASP A 113 7.22 -27.60 -31.72
C ASP A 113 7.05 -27.25 -30.22
N LEU A 114 6.72 -25.99 -29.97
CA LEU A 114 6.32 -25.51 -28.65
C LEU A 114 5.00 -26.18 -28.24
N PRO A 115 4.90 -26.80 -27.05
CA PRO A 115 3.65 -27.35 -26.57
C PRO A 115 2.63 -26.23 -26.38
N ALA A 116 1.45 -26.39 -27.01
CA ALA A 116 0.35 -25.45 -26.91
C ALA A 116 -0.07 -25.20 -25.43
N PRO A 117 -0.45 -23.97 -25.05
CA PRO A 117 -0.80 -23.64 -23.69
C PRO A 117 -2.01 -24.47 -23.21
N PRO A 118 -2.02 -24.91 -21.94
CA PRO A 118 -3.11 -25.70 -21.39
C PRO A 118 -4.42 -24.91 -21.45
N ARG A 119 -5.38 -25.41 -22.22
CA ARG A 119 -6.73 -24.85 -22.30
C ARG A 119 -7.38 -24.91 -20.90
N GLN A 120 -7.58 -23.75 -20.28
CA GLN A 120 -8.27 -23.62 -18.99
C GLN A 120 -9.66 -24.25 -19.04
N ARG A 121 -9.81 -25.44 -18.45
CA ARG A 121 -11.08 -26.15 -18.25
C ARG A 121 -11.82 -25.62 -17.02
N PHE A 122 -12.41 -24.42 -17.05
CA PHE A 122 -13.44 -24.05 -16.06
C PHE A 122 -14.57 -23.16 -16.64
N PRO A 123 -15.32 -23.61 -17.68
CA PRO A 123 -16.42 -22.81 -18.24
C PRO A 123 -17.66 -22.71 -17.33
N LEU A 124 -17.77 -23.56 -16.30
CA LEU A 124 -18.98 -23.65 -15.48
C LEU A 124 -19.03 -22.61 -14.35
N MET A 125 -17.90 -22.33 -13.71
CA MET A 125 -17.82 -21.33 -12.62
C MET A 125 -18.04 -19.90 -13.13
N ASN A 126 -17.52 -19.56 -14.31
CA ASN A 126 -17.79 -18.26 -14.94
C ASN A 126 -19.26 -18.06 -15.29
N ARG A 127 -20.00 -19.13 -15.65
CA ARG A 127 -21.44 -19.03 -15.93
C ARG A 127 -22.26 -18.78 -14.66
N ILE A 128 -21.89 -19.41 -13.55
CA ILE A 128 -22.54 -19.18 -12.25
C ILE A 128 -22.27 -17.74 -11.78
N ALA A 129 -21.02 -17.29 -11.86
CA ALA A 129 -20.65 -15.92 -11.48
C ALA A 129 -21.40 -14.86 -12.31
N LEU A 130 -21.49 -15.04 -13.63
CA LEU A 130 -22.26 -14.12 -14.50
C LEU A 130 -23.76 -14.13 -14.16
N GLY A 131 -24.32 -15.29 -13.85
CA GLY A 131 -25.71 -15.42 -13.42
C GLY A 131 -26.01 -14.68 -12.12
N THR A 132 -25.12 -14.79 -11.13
CA THR A 132 -25.27 -14.07 -9.85
C THR A 132 -25.16 -12.56 -10.02
N ILE A 133 -24.25 -12.07 -10.86
CA ILE A 133 -24.09 -10.64 -11.15
C ILE A 133 -25.36 -10.10 -11.84
N GLY A 134 -25.92 -10.84 -12.80
CA GLY A 134 -27.16 -10.47 -13.48
C GLY A 134 -28.36 -10.39 -12.54
N LEU A 135 -28.46 -11.33 -11.59
CA LEU A 135 -29.56 -11.34 -10.62
C LEU A 135 -29.46 -10.17 -9.62
N LEU A 136 -28.25 -9.87 -9.14
CA LEU A 136 -28.01 -8.73 -8.25
C LEU A 136 -28.31 -7.39 -8.93
N THR A 137 -27.92 -7.23 -10.20
CA THR A 137 -28.22 -6.00 -10.95
C THR A 137 -29.72 -5.81 -11.16
N LEU A 138 -30.46 -6.88 -11.47
CA LEU A 138 -31.93 -6.84 -11.58
C LEU A 138 -32.61 -6.48 -10.26
N ALA A 139 -32.14 -7.05 -9.15
CA ALA A 139 -32.66 -6.75 -7.81
C ALA A 139 -32.42 -5.28 -7.42
N ILE A 140 -31.23 -4.75 -7.70
CA ILE A 140 -30.89 -3.34 -7.45
C ILE A 140 -31.78 -2.42 -8.32
N LEU A 141 -31.97 -2.73 -9.60
CA LEU A 141 -32.80 -1.92 -10.49
C LEU A 141 -34.28 -1.90 -10.06
N ALA A 142 -34.81 -3.04 -9.58
CA ALA A 142 -36.14 -3.12 -9.01
C ALA A 142 -36.28 -2.28 -7.72
N LEU A 143 -35.26 -2.29 -6.87
CA LEU A 143 -35.24 -1.51 -5.63
C LEU A 143 -35.19 0.02 -5.90
N LEU A 144 -34.42 0.45 -6.90
CA LEU A 144 -34.40 1.85 -7.33
C LEU A 144 -35.69 2.27 -8.02
N GLY A 145 -36.28 1.40 -8.85
CA GLY A 145 -37.54 1.67 -9.54
C GLY A 145 -38.73 1.82 -8.58
N ALA A 146 -38.78 1.01 -7.53
CA ALA A 146 -39.82 1.10 -6.50
C ALA A 146 -39.80 2.44 -5.75
N ASN A 147 -38.62 2.99 -5.46
CA ASN A 147 -38.48 4.25 -4.73
C ASN A 147 -38.78 5.49 -5.60
N ALA A 148 -38.63 5.42 -6.92
CA ALA A 148 -38.86 6.55 -7.82
C ALA A 148 -40.35 6.90 -8.02
N THR A 149 -41.25 5.95 -7.78
CA THR A 149 -42.70 6.18 -7.98
C THR A 149 -43.39 6.89 -6.81
N GLY A 150 -42.75 6.99 -5.64
CA GLY A 150 -43.29 7.64 -4.44
C GLY A 150 -43.23 9.17 -4.40
N PHE A 151 -42.48 9.81 -5.30
CA PHE A 151 -42.18 11.26 -5.22
C PHE A 151 -43.10 12.19 -6.05
N ARG A 152 -44.18 11.68 -6.66
CA ARG A 152 -45.05 12.52 -7.51
C ARG A 152 -46.24 13.21 -6.82
N GLN A 153 -46.37 13.17 -5.50
CA GLN A 153 -47.46 13.86 -4.78
C GLN A 153 -46.95 14.86 -3.74
N ARG A 154 -46.61 16.06 -4.20
CA ARG A 154 -46.66 17.38 -3.54
C ARG A 154 -45.78 18.30 -4.40
N SER A 155 -46.36 19.16 -5.22
CA SER A 155 -46.69 20.51 -4.75
C SER A 155 -47.61 21.20 -5.75
N ALA A 156 -48.79 21.60 -5.27
CA ALA A 156 -49.55 22.69 -5.86
C ALA A 156 -49.95 23.61 -4.70
N THR A 157 -49.28 24.74 -4.58
CA THR A 157 -49.73 25.87 -3.74
C THR A 157 -49.59 27.13 -4.59
N PRO A 158 -50.62 28.00 -4.64
CA PRO A 158 -50.70 29.07 -5.62
C PRO A 158 -49.88 30.30 -5.18
N ALA A 159 -49.39 31.05 -6.18
CA ALA A 159 -48.64 32.29 -6.04
C ALA A 159 -49.53 33.46 -5.55
N PRO A 160 -48.98 34.39 -4.72
CA PRO A 160 -49.53 35.73 -4.57
C PRO A 160 -48.87 36.75 -5.54
N LEU A 161 -49.71 37.66 -6.04
CA LEU A 161 -49.43 38.77 -6.96
C LEU A 161 -48.70 39.97 -6.30
N PRO A 162 -48.16 40.94 -7.09
CA PRO A 162 -47.17 41.93 -6.67
C PRO A 162 -47.74 43.33 -6.37
N SER A 163 -47.02 44.15 -5.60
CA SER A 163 -47.11 45.64 -5.57
C SER A 163 -45.83 46.26 -4.94
N PRO A 164 -45.53 47.57 -5.09
CA PRO A 164 -44.34 48.00 -5.86
C PRO A 164 -43.47 49.11 -5.21
N ILE A 165 -42.40 49.51 -5.94
CA ILE A 165 -41.61 50.78 -5.88
C ILE A 165 -40.74 51.03 -4.64
N PHE A 166 -39.40 51.15 -4.81
CA PHE A 166 -38.59 52.32 -4.45
C PHE A 166 -37.19 52.28 -5.14
N GLN A 167 -37.08 53.10 -6.19
CA GLN A 167 -35.99 54.02 -6.59
C GLN A 167 -34.50 53.59 -6.60
N THR A 168 -33.99 53.57 -7.84
CA THR A 168 -32.66 53.91 -8.38
C THR A 168 -31.69 54.76 -7.54
N VAL A 169 -30.40 54.40 -7.54
CA VAL A 169 -29.29 55.21 -8.11
C VAL A 169 -28.18 54.28 -8.64
N VAL A 170 -27.78 54.51 -9.89
CA VAL A 170 -26.58 53.97 -10.57
C VAL A 170 -25.47 55.01 -10.44
N VAL A 171 -24.24 54.61 -10.11
CA VAL A 171 -23.04 55.39 -10.46
C VAL A 171 -21.92 54.45 -10.91
N ALA A 172 -21.55 54.58 -12.17
CA ALA A 172 -20.32 54.07 -12.77
C ALA A 172 -19.19 55.08 -12.57
N VAL A 173 -17.95 54.62 -12.36
CA VAL A 173 -16.75 55.48 -12.40
C VAL A 173 -15.62 54.75 -13.17
N PRO A 174 -14.93 55.43 -14.11
CA PRO A 174 -14.04 54.83 -15.10
C PRO A 174 -12.54 54.80 -14.72
N SER A 175 -11.78 54.07 -15.53
CA SER A 175 -10.32 53.97 -15.60
C SER A 175 -9.59 55.32 -15.65
N ARG A 176 -8.40 55.42 -15.03
CA ARG A 176 -7.27 56.28 -15.46
C ARG A 176 -5.95 55.95 -14.72
N THR A 177 -4.93 55.57 -15.48
CA THR A 177 -3.49 55.70 -15.22
C THR A 177 -3.12 57.20 -15.13
N PRO A 178 -2.16 57.63 -14.27
CA PRO A 178 -0.77 57.85 -14.71
C PRO A 178 0.34 57.61 -13.64
N ALA A 179 1.59 57.69 -14.10
CA ALA A 179 2.90 57.45 -13.45
C ALA A 179 3.43 58.67 -12.61
N PRO A 180 4.76 58.88 -12.38
CA PRO A 180 5.64 58.28 -11.36
C PRO A 180 6.46 59.30 -10.49
N LEU A 181 7.36 58.77 -9.64
CA LEU A 181 8.58 59.38 -9.01
C LEU A 181 8.45 60.38 -7.84
N SER A 182 9.05 60.06 -6.68
CA SER A 182 10.32 60.67 -6.20
C SER A 182 10.69 60.24 -4.75
N PRO A 183 11.98 60.31 -4.36
CA PRO A 183 12.57 59.66 -3.18
C PRO A 183 12.66 60.59 -1.97
N VAL A 184 12.58 60.04 -0.75
CA VAL A 184 12.95 60.76 0.47
C VAL A 184 14.35 60.35 0.91
N VAL A 185 15.25 61.31 0.79
CA VAL A 185 16.55 61.40 1.44
C VAL A 185 16.34 61.85 2.89
N ALA A 186 16.94 61.16 3.86
CA ALA A 186 17.14 61.66 5.23
C ALA A 186 18.56 61.25 5.65
N VAL A 187 19.55 62.11 5.39
CA VAL A 187 20.17 63.06 6.34
C VAL A 187 20.95 62.35 7.46
N ALA A 188 22.27 62.32 7.25
CA ALA A 188 23.29 62.05 8.25
C ALA A 188 23.65 63.34 9.02
N SER A 189 24.01 63.19 10.31
CA SER A 189 25.03 63.94 11.09
C SER A 189 24.66 63.99 12.60
N PRO A 190 25.60 64.27 13.55
CA PRO A 190 27.06 64.14 13.53
C PRO A 190 27.66 63.44 14.78
N ILE A 191 28.97 63.19 14.72
CA ILE A 191 29.86 62.64 15.75
C ILE A 191 30.39 63.75 16.67
N ARG A 192 30.51 63.53 18.01
CA ARG A 192 31.66 63.95 18.86
C ARG A 192 31.56 63.46 20.35
N PRO A 193 32.62 63.48 21.17
CA PRO A 193 33.28 62.24 21.62
C PRO A 193 33.58 62.12 23.15
N VAL A 194 34.21 60.99 23.53
CA VAL A 194 35.02 60.69 24.73
C VAL A 194 34.29 60.44 26.06
N ALA A 195 34.39 59.19 26.56
CA ALA A 195 34.80 58.88 27.93
C ALA A 195 35.35 57.45 28.01
N THR A 196 36.46 57.29 28.72
CA THR A 196 37.32 56.10 28.80
C THR A 196 37.04 55.31 30.10
N ALA A 197 37.00 53.97 29.98
CA ALA A 197 37.19 52.90 30.99
C ALA A 197 36.07 52.62 32.05
N PRO A 198 36.04 51.43 32.69
CA PRO A 198 36.76 50.16 32.45
C PRO A 198 35.83 48.94 32.24
N ALA A 199 36.48 47.78 31.99
CA ALA A 199 35.91 46.46 31.78
C ALA A 199 34.86 46.03 32.82
N GLY A 200 33.76 45.46 32.34
CA GLY A 200 32.72 44.82 33.14
C GLY A 200 31.64 44.20 32.26
N LEU A 201 31.91 42.99 31.75
CA LEU A 201 30.96 41.97 31.30
C LEU A 201 29.59 42.46 30.75
N SER A 202 29.54 42.81 29.45
CA SER A 202 28.28 42.80 28.71
C SER A 202 27.88 41.36 28.37
N PRO A 203 26.65 40.91 28.65
CA PRO A 203 26.12 39.69 28.04
C PRO A 203 25.95 39.94 26.54
N ALA A 204 26.46 39.01 25.73
CA ALA A 204 26.28 39.02 24.28
C ALA A 204 24.78 39.05 23.93
N PRO A 205 24.37 39.74 22.85
CA PRO A 205 23.02 39.63 22.33
C PRO A 205 22.79 38.16 21.98
N ALA A 206 21.84 37.51 22.65
CA ALA A 206 21.41 36.18 22.28
C ALA A 206 20.93 36.23 20.83
N LEU A 207 21.65 35.55 19.95
CA LEU A 207 21.14 35.16 18.63
C LEU A 207 19.73 34.59 18.84
N PRO A 208 18.75 34.92 17.98
CA PRO A 208 17.45 34.30 18.06
C PRO A 208 17.66 32.78 18.01
N ALA A 209 17.26 32.10 19.08
CA ALA A 209 17.29 30.65 19.15
C ALA A 209 16.58 30.14 17.90
N ALA A 210 17.27 29.33 17.10
CA ALA A 210 16.65 28.59 16.02
C ALA A 210 15.52 27.77 16.63
N THR A 211 14.29 28.24 16.47
CA THR A 211 13.10 27.42 16.71
C THR A 211 13.20 26.25 15.75
N SER A 212 13.66 25.10 16.26
CA SER A 212 13.46 23.81 15.59
C SER A 212 11.96 23.64 15.43
N SER A 213 11.46 23.85 14.22
CA SER A 213 10.11 23.47 13.82
C SER A 213 9.98 21.97 14.01
N ALA A 214 9.36 21.56 15.13
CA ALA A 214 9.03 20.17 15.38
C ALA A 214 8.19 19.65 14.22
N GLN A 215 8.75 18.72 13.44
CA GLN A 215 8.03 18.01 12.40
C GLN A 215 6.81 17.33 13.05
N THR A 216 5.62 17.71 12.62
CA THR A 216 4.38 17.24 13.25
C THR A 216 3.90 16.00 12.50
N GLY A 217 4.02 14.84 13.15
CA GLY A 217 3.54 13.58 12.60
C GLY A 217 2.02 13.58 12.46
N LEU A 218 1.52 13.25 11.26
CA LEU A 218 0.11 13.06 10.98
C LEU A 218 -0.36 11.69 11.48
N PRO A 219 -1.57 11.59 12.05
CA PRO A 219 -2.16 10.30 12.33
C PRO A 219 -2.38 9.51 11.03
N LEU A 220 -2.26 8.19 11.13
CA LEU A 220 -2.64 7.29 10.04
C LEU A 220 -4.15 7.38 9.79
N GLY A 221 -4.55 7.24 8.53
CA GLY A 221 -5.93 7.39 8.09
C GLY A 221 -6.40 8.85 8.00
N THR A 222 -5.57 9.82 8.37
CA THR A 222 -5.88 11.24 8.11
C THR A 222 -6.04 11.46 6.60
N LEU A 223 -7.15 12.07 6.22
CA LEU A 223 -7.44 12.42 4.84
C LEU A 223 -6.96 13.84 4.57
N ILE A 224 -6.08 14.01 3.60
CA ILE A 224 -5.62 15.33 3.15
C ILE A 224 -6.23 15.59 1.79
N GLU A 225 -6.79 16.79 1.62
CA GLU A 225 -7.33 17.27 0.36
C GLU A 225 -6.50 18.45 -0.16
N VAL A 226 -5.97 18.33 -1.38
CA VAL A 226 -5.16 19.38 -2.01
C VAL A 226 -5.36 19.36 -3.52
N ASP A 227 -5.66 20.51 -4.13
CA ASP A 227 -5.79 20.68 -5.58
C ASP A 227 -6.67 19.63 -6.29
N GLY A 228 -7.75 19.21 -5.63
CA GLY A 228 -8.70 18.21 -6.12
C GLY A 228 -8.24 16.74 -5.98
N TRP A 229 -7.18 16.49 -5.21
CA TRP A 229 -6.75 15.16 -4.78
C TRP A 229 -7.18 14.92 -3.33
N SER A 230 -7.68 13.72 -3.01
CA SER A 230 -7.72 13.27 -1.61
C SER A 230 -6.73 12.12 -1.41
N ILE A 231 -5.93 12.20 -0.35
CA ILE A 231 -4.77 11.36 -0.13
C ILE A 231 -4.74 10.91 1.33
N THR A 232 -4.45 9.64 1.57
CA THR A 232 -4.26 9.13 2.93
C THR A 232 -3.33 7.93 2.98
N LEU A 233 -2.54 7.84 4.04
CA LEU A 233 -1.79 6.65 4.42
C LEU A 233 -2.59 5.87 5.47
N LEU A 234 -3.15 4.73 5.09
CA LEU A 234 -4.13 4.02 5.92
C LEU A 234 -3.51 3.25 7.10
N ARG A 235 -2.27 2.79 6.95
CA ARG A 235 -1.65 1.86 7.90
C ARG A 235 -0.13 2.06 7.95
N PRO A 236 0.53 1.70 9.07
CA PRO A 236 1.98 1.85 9.16
C PRO A 236 2.71 0.82 8.30
N ASP A 237 2.16 -0.39 8.15
CA ASP A 237 2.72 -1.47 7.32
C ASP A 237 2.54 -1.23 5.81
N HIS A 238 1.94 -0.11 5.41
CA HIS A 238 1.92 0.35 4.03
C HIS A 238 3.14 1.20 3.68
N ALA A 239 3.97 1.56 4.66
CA ALA A 239 5.26 2.20 4.47
C ALA A 239 6.36 1.19 4.82
N LEU A 240 7.23 0.88 3.86
CA LEU A 240 8.22 -0.19 3.98
C LEU A 240 9.54 0.23 3.34
N ILE A 241 10.65 -0.14 3.98
CA ILE A 241 11.99 -0.07 3.38
C ILE A 241 12.25 -1.39 2.67
N LEU A 242 12.64 -1.30 1.40
CA LEU A 242 12.92 -2.42 0.52
C LEU A 242 14.41 -2.40 0.17
N ASP A 243 15.14 -3.39 0.69
CA ASP A 243 16.52 -3.62 0.33
C ASP A 243 16.59 -4.39 -0.98
N GLY A 244 17.30 -3.82 -1.97
CA GLY A 244 17.56 -4.48 -3.26
C GLY A 244 16.87 -3.84 -4.46
N SER A 245 16.99 -4.52 -5.61
CA SER A 245 16.47 -4.03 -6.88
C SER A 245 14.99 -4.35 -7.08
N ILE A 246 14.30 -3.47 -7.82
CA ILE A 246 12.92 -3.69 -8.25
C ILE A 246 12.92 -3.82 -9.76
N GLY A 247 12.88 -5.06 -10.23
CA GLY A 247 13.13 -5.40 -11.62
C GLY A 247 14.57 -5.03 -11.97
N ASP A 248 14.74 -4.26 -13.04
CA ASP A 248 16.05 -3.80 -13.50
C ASP A 248 16.53 -2.52 -12.77
N LEU A 249 15.70 -1.94 -11.90
CA LEU A 249 16.02 -0.70 -11.19
C LEU A 249 16.82 -1.01 -9.93
N ARG A 250 18.01 -0.42 -9.83
CA ARG A 250 18.87 -0.48 -8.64
C ARG A 250 18.77 0.83 -7.87
N PRO A 251 18.51 0.80 -6.55
CA PRO A 251 18.52 2.00 -5.73
C PRO A 251 19.97 2.45 -5.47
N SER A 252 20.12 3.72 -5.14
CA SER A 252 21.37 4.30 -4.61
C SER A 252 21.71 3.76 -3.22
N GLY A 253 20.71 3.49 -2.39
CA GLY A 253 20.81 2.80 -1.11
C GLY A 253 19.72 1.74 -0.99
N HIS A 254 18.49 2.18 -0.73
CA HIS A 254 17.31 1.34 -0.62
C HIS A 254 16.11 2.02 -1.28
N PHE A 255 15.06 1.26 -1.58
CA PHE A 255 13.79 1.84 -1.97
C PHE A 255 12.91 2.02 -0.74
N VAL A 256 12.24 3.17 -0.63
CA VAL A 256 11.16 3.36 0.33
C VAL A 256 9.84 3.26 -0.42
N LEU A 257 9.00 2.30 -0.04
CA LEU A 257 7.67 2.10 -0.60
C LEU A 257 6.61 2.68 0.35
N ALA A 258 5.74 3.55 -0.15
CA ALA A 258 4.53 4.00 0.54
C ALA A 258 3.30 3.65 -0.31
N LEU A 259 2.48 2.71 0.17
CA LEU A 259 1.22 2.32 -0.46
C LEU A 259 0.09 3.27 -0.02
N MET A 260 -0.16 4.27 -0.86
CA MET A 260 -1.08 5.37 -0.61
C MET A 260 -2.47 5.08 -1.15
N ALA A 261 -3.52 5.54 -0.45
CA ALA A 261 -4.86 5.64 -1.03
C ALA A 261 -5.05 7.05 -1.59
N ILE A 262 -5.26 7.16 -2.90
CA ILE A 262 -5.35 8.42 -3.65
C ILE A 262 -6.63 8.44 -4.48
N SER A 263 -7.35 9.57 -4.46
CA SER A 263 -8.50 9.82 -5.33
C SER A 263 -8.32 11.10 -6.14
N ASN A 264 -8.74 11.06 -7.41
CA ASN A 264 -8.93 12.25 -8.23
C ASN A 264 -10.39 12.70 -8.11
N ASN A 265 -10.64 13.85 -7.49
CA ASN A 265 -11.98 14.41 -7.28
C ASN A 265 -12.36 15.42 -8.37
N SER A 266 -11.50 15.63 -9.36
CA SER A 266 -11.81 16.52 -10.49
C SER A 266 -12.68 15.84 -11.55
N ALA A 267 -13.25 16.66 -12.43
CA ALA A 267 -14.10 16.21 -13.52
C ALA A 267 -13.34 15.58 -14.69
N ASP A 268 -12.03 15.77 -14.76
CA ASP A 268 -11.18 15.28 -15.83
C ASP A 268 -10.24 14.17 -15.33
N PRO A 269 -9.88 13.18 -16.18
CA PRO A 269 -8.82 12.25 -15.85
C PRO A 269 -7.47 12.98 -15.67
N ARG A 270 -6.75 12.68 -14.59
CA ARG A 270 -5.49 13.36 -14.24
C ARG A 270 -4.40 12.35 -13.88
N LEU A 271 -3.16 12.75 -14.15
CA LEU A 271 -1.96 12.07 -13.66
C LEU A 271 -1.64 12.62 -12.27
N ILE A 272 -1.16 11.78 -11.37
CA ILE A 272 -0.64 12.23 -10.07
C ILE A 272 0.63 13.07 -10.32
N PRO A 273 0.68 14.34 -9.86
CA PRO A 273 1.88 15.15 -10.00
C PRO A 273 3.06 14.53 -9.24
N ALA A 274 4.25 14.52 -9.86
CA ALA A 274 5.44 13.93 -9.26
C ALA A 274 5.95 14.67 -8.02
N ASP A 275 5.55 15.93 -7.86
CA ASP A 275 5.85 16.80 -6.73
C ASP A 275 4.77 16.77 -5.63
N LEU A 276 3.63 16.09 -5.86
CA LEU A 276 2.53 16.00 -4.89
C LEU A 276 2.98 15.36 -3.57
N LEU A 277 3.88 14.38 -3.66
CA LEU A 277 4.40 13.61 -2.54
C LEU A 277 5.91 13.77 -2.52
N THR A 278 6.47 14.11 -1.37
CA THR A 278 7.92 14.21 -1.18
C THR A 278 8.27 13.49 0.12
N LEU A 279 9.38 12.77 0.11
CA LEU A 279 9.93 12.18 1.32
C LEU A 279 11.06 13.09 1.84
N VAL A 280 11.10 13.35 3.13
CA VAL A 280 12.10 14.23 3.76
C VAL A 280 12.77 13.49 4.90
N ASP A 281 14.10 13.55 5.00
CA ASP A 281 14.84 12.97 6.12
C ASP A 281 14.98 13.96 7.29
N SER A 282 15.67 13.53 8.36
CA SER A 282 15.94 14.36 9.54
C SER A 282 16.85 15.56 9.25
N ASP A 283 17.73 15.44 8.25
CA ASP A 283 18.62 16.50 7.74
C ASP A 283 17.88 17.52 6.83
N GLY A 284 16.63 17.24 6.46
CA GLY A 284 15.83 18.08 5.56
C GLY A 284 16.08 17.85 4.06
N ARG A 285 16.83 16.81 3.69
CA ARG A 285 17.02 16.38 2.29
C ARG A 285 15.69 15.84 1.76
N GLN A 286 15.38 16.17 0.52
CA GLN A 286 14.11 15.81 -0.11
C GLN A 286 14.31 14.78 -1.22
N TYR A 287 13.49 13.74 -1.21
CA TYR A 287 13.49 12.66 -2.18
C TYR A 287 12.17 12.67 -2.95
N ARG A 288 12.28 12.64 -4.29
CA ARG A 288 11.12 12.60 -5.17
C ARG A 288 10.71 11.16 -5.48
N PRO A 289 9.42 10.91 -5.71
CA PRO A 289 8.94 9.62 -6.20
C PRO A 289 9.61 9.24 -7.52
N THR A 290 9.79 7.94 -7.73
CA THR A 290 10.33 7.34 -8.95
C THR A 290 9.20 6.62 -9.71
N PRO A 291 8.56 7.25 -10.71
CA PRO A 291 7.38 6.66 -11.38
C PRO A 291 7.66 5.27 -11.98
N LYS A 292 8.82 5.10 -12.62
CA LYS A 292 9.22 3.81 -13.20
C LYS A 292 9.32 2.68 -12.18
N ALA A 293 9.71 2.98 -10.93
CA ALA A 293 9.80 2.00 -9.86
C ALA A 293 8.40 1.52 -9.41
N SER A 294 7.40 2.41 -9.42
CA SER A 294 5.99 2.04 -9.18
C SER A 294 5.46 1.06 -10.23
N THR A 295 5.75 1.31 -11.49
CA THR A 295 5.37 0.41 -12.59
C THR A 295 6.09 -0.93 -12.52
N ALA A 296 7.40 -0.92 -12.28
CA ALA A 296 8.18 -2.14 -12.11
C ALA A 296 7.69 -2.97 -10.92
N TYR A 297 7.38 -2.31 -9.80
CA TYR A 297 6.81 -2.96 -8.61
C TYR A 297 5.49 -3.68 -8.94
N LEU A 298 4.54 -3.03 -9.63
CA LEU A 298 3.27 -3.66 -9.98
C LEU A 298 3.38 -4.73 -11.07
N ALA A 299 4.41 -4.67 -11.92
CA ALA A 299 4.71 -5.73 -12.87
C ALA A 299 5.19 -7.01 -12.15
N LEU A 300 5.98 -6.87 -11.08
CA LEU A 300 6.47 -7.98 -10.27
C LEU A 300 5.43 -8.55 -9.31
N TYR A 301 4.74 -7.68 -8.57
CA TYR A 301 3.85 -8.06 -7.47
C TYR A 301 2.37 -8.09 -7.85
N LYS A 302 2.03 -7.89 -9.12
CA LYS A 302 0.67 -7.96 -9.67
C LYS A 302 -0.30 -6.88 -9.18
N ARG A 303 -0.94 -6.23 -10.15
CA ARG A 303 -2.01 -5.25 -9.93
C ARG A 303 -3.25 -5.84 -9.27
N GLY A 304 -3.92 -5.03 -8.44
CA GLY A 304 -5.11 -5.39 -7.67
C GLY A 304 -4.83 -6.15 -6.37
N GLU A 305 -3.60 -6.61 -6.15
CA GLU A 305 -3.18 -7.26 -4.89
C GLU A 305 -2.21 -6.36 -4.11
N HIS A 306 -1.21 -5.81 -4.80
CA HIS A 306 -0.18 -4.94 -4.20
C HIS A 306 -0.33 -3.46 -4.57
N GLY A 307 -1.41 -3.11 -5.25
CA GLY A 307 -1.75 -1.76 -5.71
C GLY A 307 -2.62 -1.81 -6.96
N ASP A 308 -3.51 -0.85 -7.12
CA ASP A 308 -4.42 -0.78 -8.26
C ASP A 308 -3.74 -0.13 -9.46
N LEU A 309 -3.07 0.99 -9.21
CA LEU A 309 -2.50 1.87 -10.23
C LEU A 309 -1.04 2.17 -9.91
N ALA A 310 -0.20 2.27 -10.94
CA ALA A 310 1.14 2.80 -10.81
C ALA A 310 1.07 4.33 -10.75
N LEU A 311 2.14 4.96 -10.27
CA LEU A 311 2.24 6.41 -10.18
C LEU A 311 2.08 7.12 -11.55
N GLU A 312 2.50 6.46 -12.64
CA GLU A 312 2.38 6.99 -14.01
C GLU A 312 1.01 6.73 -14.67
N ASP A 313 0.11 5.99 -14.00
CA ASP A 313 -1.23 5.77 -14.51
C ASP A 313 -2.12 6.98 -14.25
N ARG A 314 -3.08 7.22 -15.14
CA ARG A 314 -4.09 8.27 -14.96
C ARG A 314 -5.23 7.76 -14.09
N LEU A 315 -5.63 8.57 -13.11
CA LEU A 315 -6.88 8.34 -12.39
C LEU A 315 -8.03 8.95 -13.18
N THR A 316 -9.10 8.18 -13.37
CA THR A 316 -10.33 8.66 -13.99
C THR A 316 -10.93 9.81 -13.17
N ALA A 317 -11.80 10.60 -13.79
CA ALA A 317 -12.59 11.59 -13.07
C ALA A 317 -13.37 10.92 -11.92
N HIS A 318 -13.41 11.56 -10.75
CA HIS A 318 -14.08 11.06 -9.54
C HIS A 318 -13.75 9.59 -9.25
N SER A 319 -12.47 9.22 -9.33
CA SER A 319 -12.03 7.81 -9.31
C SER A 319 -12.46 7.03 -8.06
N GLY A 320 -12.77 7.73 -6.96
CA GLY A 320 -12.74 7.17 -5.62
C GLY A 320 -11.30 6.82 -5.21
N MET A 321 -11.14 6.26 -4.02
CA MET A 321 -9.83 5.86 -3.51
C MET A 321 -9.26 4.69 -4.32
N ARG A 322 -8.00 4.83 -4.74
CA ARG A 322 -7.20 3.79 -5.39
C ARG A 322 -5.89 3.63 -4.65
N SER A 323 -5.45 2.39 -4.52
CA SER A 323 -4.15 2.07 -3.94
C SER A 323 -3.04 2.30 -4.97
N VAL A 324 -2.06 3.13 -4.63
CA VAL A 324 -0.95 3.51 -5.51
C VAL A 324 0.36 3.30 -4.74
N PRO A 325 1.26 2.40 -5.18
CA PRO A 325 2.57 2.24 -4.58
C PRO A 325 3.47 3.38 -5.03
N ILE A 326 3.93 4.19 -4.09
CA ILE A 326 4.83 5.32 -4.31
C ILE A 326 6.22 4.90 -3.84
N LEU A 327 7.21 4.90 -4.74
CA LEU A 327 8.55 4.46 -4.41
C LEU A 327 9.55 5.62 -4.50
N PHE A 328 10.46 5.69 -3.55
CA PHE A 328 11.53 6.68 -3.46
C PHE A 328 12.87 5.94 -3.47
N ASP A 329 13.85 6.46 -4.19
CA ASP A 329 15.24 6.01 -4.08
C ASP A 329 15.93 6.85 -3.01
N VAL A 330 16.36 6.20 -1.94
CA VAL A 330 16.87 6.85 -0.73
C VAL A 330 18.26 6.28 -0.39
N PRO A 331 19.26 7.13 -0.14
CA PRO A 331 20.57 6.71 0.36
C PRO A 331 20.47 5.99 1.71
N SER A 332 21.39 5.08 1.99
CA SER A 332 21.38 4.29 3.23
C SER A 332 21.72 5.10 4.50
N ASP A 333 22.24 6.32 4.37
CA ASP A 333 22.53 7.24 5.48
C ASP A 333 21.32 8.09 5.89
N ALA A 334 20.22 8.05 5.14
CA ALA A 334 19.03 8.83 5.45
C ALA A 334 18.22 8.19 6.59
N ASP A 335 17.87 9.00 7.60
CA ASP A 335 17.08 8.58 8.75
C ASP A 335 15.91 9.55 9.02
N GLY A 336 15.02 9.17 9.95
CA GLY A 336 13.90 10.05 10.34
C GLY A 336 12.96 10.40 9.18
N LEU A 337 12.75 9.47 8.26
CA LEU A 337 12.01 9.70 7.02
C LEU A 337 10.56 10.09 7.29
N MET A 338 10.10 11.16 6.65
CA MET A 338 8.75 11.68 6.76
C MET A 338 8.17 11.95 5.38
N LEU A 339 7.00 11.36 5.10
CA LEU A 339 6.26 11.58 3.87
C LEU A 339 5.37 12.82 4.00
N ILE A 340 5.67 13.85 3.22
CA ILE A 340 4.92 15.11 3.18
C ILE A 340 4.12 15.24 1.88
N ILE A 341 3.02 15.96 1.95
CA ILE A 341 2.21 16.32 0.77
C ILE A 341 2.49 17.77 0.40
N ALA A 342 2.68 18.05 -0.88
CA ALA A 342 2.82 19.41 -1.38
C ALA A 342 1.68 20.31 -0.89
N ASN A 343 2.02 21.55 -0.56
CA ASN A 343 1.08 22.59 -0.10
C ASN A 343 0.26 22.24 1.17
N SER A 344 0.56 21.12 1.86
CA SER A 344 -0.09 20.74 3.12
C SER A 344 0.63 21.26 4.38
N GLY A 345 1.76 21.95 4.21
CA GLY A 345 2.62 22.43 5.29
C GLY A 345 3.78 21.47 5.60
N SER A 346 4.27 21.49 6.84
CA SER A 346 5.35 20.60 7.33
C SER A 346 4.83 19.33 8.02
N ALA A 347 3.52 19.10 8.01
CA ALA A 347 2.92 17.91 8.58
C ALA A 347 3.06 16.74 7.60
N GLY A 348 3.47 15.57 8.10
CA GLY A 348 3.74 14.40 7.28
C GLY A 348 3.56 13.11 8.06
N TRP A 349 3.52 11.98 7.37
CA TRP A 349 3.52 10.67 8.01
C TRP A 349 4.96 10.21 8.24
N ALA A 350 5.30 9.88 9.48
CA ALA A 350 6.58 9.26 9.77
C ALA A 350 6.63 7.87 9.12
N ILE A 351 7.76 7.57 8.49
CA ILE A 351 8.08 6.27 7.93
C ILE A 351 8.99 5.58 8.95
N ASP A 352 8.40 4.71 9.75
CA ASP A 352 9.17 3.98 10.74
C ASP A 352 10.10 2.97 10.04
N ASP A 353 11.29 2.81 10.62
CA ASP A 353 12.37 1.92 10.18
C ASP A 353 12.03 0.43 10.41
N THR A 354 10.75 0.08 10.36
CA THR A 354 10.30 -1.31 10.44
C THR A 354 10.69 -1.97 9.14
N ALA A 355 11.94 -2.45 9.08
CA ALA A 355 12.49 -3.20 7.97
C ALA A 355 11.43 -4.18 7.45
N ALA A 356 11.15 -4.11 6.15
CA ALA A 356 10.29 -5.12 5.54
C ALA A 356 10.88 -6.50 5.87
N PRO A 357 10.07 -7.52 6.19
CA PRO A 357 10.60 -8.87 6.25
C PRO A 357 11.28 -9.14 4.92
N PRO A 358 12.50 -9.72 4.90
CA PRO A 358 13.30 -9.85 3.70
C PRO A 358 12.46 -10.52 2.62
N VAL A 359 12.02 -9.73 1.65
CA VAL A 359 11.32 -10.27 0.49
C VAL A 359 12.44 -10.92 -0.30
N ASN A 360 12.49 -12.25 -0.22
CA ASN A 360 13.42 -13.05 -1.00
C ASN A 360 13.02 -12.90 -2.48
N VAL A 361 13.45 -11.80 -3.10
CA VAL A 361 13.47 -11.63 -4.55
C VAL A 361 14.57 -12.56 -5.03
N GLY A 362 14.19 -13.82 -5.25
CA GLY A 362 15.08 -14.82 -5.84
C GLY A 362 15.61 -14.36 -7.20
N PRO A 363 16.76 -14.93 -7.64
CA PRO A 363 17.47 -14.52 -8.83
C PRO A 363 16.68 -14.66 -10.13
#